data_AF-A0A2K4WN34-F1
#
_entry.id   AF-A0A2K4WN34-F1
#
_cell.length_a   1.000
_cell.length_b   1.000
_cell.length_c   1.000
_cell.angle_alpha   90.00
_cell.angle_beta   90.00
_cell.angle_gamma   90.00
#
_symmetry.space_group_name_H-M   'P 1'
#
loop_
_entity.id
_entity.type
_entity.pdbx_description
1 polymer ?
#
loop_
_entity_poly.entity_id
_entity_poly.type
_entity_poly.pdbx_seq_one_letter_code
_entity_poly.pdbx_strand_id
1 'polypeptide(L)'
;MAALNLSPTIHSASRFDHVKDNRLKHWANHEYKYDAWGNQIEKVVGIVRWQTFTYNCENRLVKTETMADTQVESTSSYQYDSLGRRVAKQSEIKGQTDHKRFLWQGLRMLREESPGQSSLYLYEPGSYAPLARVDEKEGEVENKVYYFHTDQIGTPLEMTDAEGQIVWQAKYRAWGAVEKLVVNEVEQNLRFQGQYFDVEAGLHYNTFRYYDPEIGRFVTQDPIGLDGGLNLYQYAPSAIGWIDPWGWTCIPNKVAGTAREVRVGKN
;
A
#
# COMPACT_ATOMS: atom_id res chain seq x y z
N MET A 1 17.77 -3.15 -7.60
CA MET A 1 16.39 -2.76 -7.25
C MET A 1 15.65 -2.37 -8.51
N ALA A 2 14.45 -2.91 -8.74
CA ALA A 2 13.66 -2.65 -9.95
C ALA A 2 12.97 -1.27 -9.96
N ALA A 3 12.94 -0.55 -8.83
CA ALA A 3 12.27 0.74 -8.64
C ALA A 3 12.60 1.79 -9.73
N LEU A 4 13.81 1.76 -10.30
CA LEU A 4 14.28 2.70 -11.33
C LEU A 4 14.29 2.13 -12.77
N ASN A 5 13.58 1.03 -13.05
CA ASN A 5 13.70 0.26 -14.31
C ASN A 5 15.10 -0.34 -14.57
N LEU A 6 15.89 -0.54 -13.52
CA LEU A 6 17.21 -1.17 -13.63
C LEU A 6 17.08 -2.67 -13.31
N SER A 7 17.12 -3.51 -14.35
CA SER A 7 17.30 -4.95 -14.19
C SER A 7 18.79 -5.26 -14.01
N PRO A 8 19.21 -5.87 -12.89
CA PRO A 8 20.56 -6.38 -12.76
C PRO A 8 20.62 -7.76 -13.42
N THR A 9 20.82 -7.83 -14.73
CA THR A 9 21.26 -9.07 -15.36
C THR A 9 22.71 -9.29 -14.97
N ILE A 10 22.95 -10.17 -13.98
CA ILE A 10 24.31 -10.59 -13.61
C ILE A 10 24.77 -11.59 -14.67
N HIS A 11 25.19 -11.10 -15.83
CA HIS A 11 26.19 -11.74 -16.70
C HIS A 11 26.63 -10.70 -17.74
N SER A 12 27.92 -10.33 -17.70
CA SER A 12 28.60 -9.47 -18.66
C SER A 12 28.18 -8.00 -18.67
N ALA A 13 29.13 -7.11 -18.37
CA ALA A 13 29.00 -5.67 -18.47
C ALA A 13 28.80 -5.22 -19.92
N SER A 14 27.58 -5.29 -20.46
CA SER A 14 27.18 -4.58 -21.70
C SER A 14 25.68 -4.71 -22.02
N ARG A 15 24.83 -3.99 -21.28
CA ARG A 15 23.47 -3.48 -21.64
C ARG A 15 22.56 -3.56 -20.42
N PHE A 16 22.20 -2.40 -19.88
CA PHE A 16 20.92 -2.29 -19.20
C PHE A 16 19.85 -2.41 -20.29
N ASP A 17 19.22 -3.58 -20.42
CA ASP A 17 18.03 -3.68 -21.25
C ASP A 17 16.94 -2.85 -20.58
N HIS A 18 16.62 -1.72 -21.21
CA HIS A 18 15.52 -0.88 -20.76
C HIS A 18 14.23 -1.68 -20.82
N VAL A 19 13.53 -1.72 -19.70
CA VAL A 19 12.22 -2.34 -19.60
C VAL A 19 11.26 -1.64 -20.56
N LYS A 20 10.90 -2.30 -21.67
CA LYS A 20 9.98 -1.77 -22.67
C LYS A 20 8.65 -1.39 -22.00
N ASP A 21 8.16 -0.19 -22.30
CA ASP A 21 6.91 0.38 -21.76
C ASP A 21 6.88 0.45 -20.21
N ASN A 22 8.07 0.45 -19.57
CA ASN A 22 8.25 0.40 -18.11
C ASN A 22 7.66 -0.86 -17.41
N ARG A 23 7.27 -1.89 -18.17
CA ARG A 23 6.64 -3.14 -17.70
C ARG A 23 7.66 -4.21 -17.32
N LEU A 24 7.90 -4.38 -16.01
CA LEU A 24 8.91 -5.29 -15.48
C LEU A 24 8.48 -6.74 -15.69
N LYS A 25 9.12 -7.50 -16.59
CA LYS A 25 8.73 -8.91 -16.83
C LYS A 25 9.38 -9.91 -15.88
N HIS A 26 10.62 -9.65 -15.47
CA HIS A 26 11.39 -10.55 -14.61
C HIS A 26 12.23 -9.73 -13.62
N TRP A 27 12.29 -10.19 -12.37
CA TRP A 27 13.20 -9.65 -11.37
C TRP A 27 13.53 -10.70 -10.30
N ALA A 28 14.82 -11.03 -10.16
CA ALA A 28 15.24 -12.15 -9.31
C ALA A 28 14.47 -13.44 -9.67
N ASN A 29 13.79 -14.05 -8.70
CA ASN A 29 12.91 -15.21 -8.88
C ASN A 29 11.44 -14.83 -9.14
N HIS A 30 11.15 -13.58 -9.51
CA HIS A 30 9.80 -13.10 -9.80
C HIS A 30 9.59 -12.95 -11.30
N GLU A 31 8.44 -13.41 -11.77
CA GLU A 31 7.95 -13.18 -13.12
C GLU A 31 6.62 -12.42 -13.07
N TYR A 32 6.41 -11.49 -13.99
CA TYR A 32 5.21 -10.66 -14.04
C TYR A 32 4.62 -10.61 -15.43
N LYS A 33 3.29 -10.65 -15.50
CA LYS A 33 2.53 -10.46 -16.74
C LYS A 33 1.60 -9.27 -16.61
N TYR A 34 1.38 -8.61 -17.74
CA TYR A 34 0.54 -7.42 -17.84
C TYR A 34 -0.50 -7.61 -18.92
N ASP A 35 -1.68 -6.99 -18.74
CA ASP A 35 -2.67 -6.86 -19.81
C ASP A 35 -2.27 -5.77 -20.84
N ALA A 36 -3.13 -5.55 -21.83
CA ALA A 36 -2.91 -4.55 -22.86
C ALA A 36 -2.82 -3.11 -22.28
N TRP A 37 -3.62 -2.81 -21.25
CA TRP A 37 -3.67 -1.52 -20.55
C TRP A 37 -2.52 -1.31 -19.58
N GLY A 38 -1.68 -2.33 -19.35
CA GLY A 38 -0.50 -2.24 -18.51
C GLY A 38 -0.76 -2.52 -17.03
N ASN A 39 -1.87 -3.17 -16.68
CA ASN A 39 -2.09 -3.65 -15.33
C ASN A 39 -1.39 -4.99 -15.14
N GLN A 40 -0.70 -5.17 -14.02
CA GLN A 40 -0.11 -6.46 -13.66
C GLN A 40 -1.25 -7.44 -13.37
N ILE A 41 -1.36 -8.50 -14.17
CA ILE A 41 -2.41 -9.53 -14.06
C ILE A 41 -1.90 -10.83 -13.42
N GLU A 42 -0.58 -11.04 -13.41
CA GLU A 42 0.05 -12.21 -12.82
C GLU A 42 1.40 -11.83 -12.18
N LYS A 43 1.68 -12.41 -11.01
CA LYS A 43 2.99 -12.39 -10.35
C LYS A 43 3.32 -13.82 -9.92
N VAL A 44 4.41 -14.38 -10.43
CA VAL A 44 4.92 -15.69 -10.05
C VAL A 44 6.18 -15.49 -9.23
N VAL A 45 6.29 -16.19 -8.10
CA VAL A 45 7.45 -16.15 -7.20
C VAL A 45 8.00 -17.56 -7.06
N GLY A 46 9.15 -17.81 -7.67
CA GLY A 46 9.71 -19.15 -7.78
C GLY A 46 8.82 -20.08 -8.60
N ILE A 47 8.68 -21.34 -8.17
CA ILE A 47 7.95 -22.38 -8.91
C ILE A 47 6.53 -22.58 -8.36
N VAL A 48 6.32 -22.25 -7.08
CA VAL A 48 5.19 -22.76 -6.30
C VAL A 48 4.14 -21.71 -5.97
N ARG A 49 4.48 -20.43 -6.04
CA ARG A 49 3.56 -19.36 -5.65
C ARG A 49 3.26 -18.48 -6.84
N TRP A 50 1.99 -18.40 -7.23
CA TRP A 50 1.54 -17.41 -8.20
C TRP A 50 0.36 -16.62 -7.66
N GLN A 51 0.25 -15.39 -8.09
CA GLN A 51 -0.81 -14.47 -7.74
C GLN A 51 -1.45 -13.94 -9.01
N THR A 52 -2.77 -13.91 -9.06
CA THR A 52 -3.54 -13.30 -10.14
C THR A 52 -4.26 -12.05 -9.65
N PHE A 53 -4.41 -11.08 -10.54
CA PHE A 53 -5.01 -9.78 -10.27
C PHE A 53 -6.09 -9.49 -11.30
N THR A 54 -7.31 -9.21 -10.83
CA THR A 54 -8.45 -8.89 -11.72
C THR A 54 -8.85 -7.44 -11.55
N TYR A 55 -9.03 -6.72 -12.66
CA TYR A 55 -9.39 -5.32 -12.70
C TYR A 55 -10.78 -5.12 -13.30
N ASN A 56 -11.49 -4.07 -12.87
CA ASN A 56 -12.72 -3.64 -13.51
C ASN A 56 -12.46 -2.72 -14.73
N CYS A 57 -13.51 -2.31 -15.42
CA CYS A 57 -13.42 -1.43 -16.59
C CYS A 57 -12.89 -0.02 -16.30
N GLU A 58 -12.86 0.40 -15.03
CA GLU A 58 -12.26 1.66 -14.58
C GLU A 58 -10.82 1.47 -14.09
N ASN A 59 -10.21 0.34 -14.43
CA ASN A 59 -8.81 0.04 -14.12
C ASN A 59 -8.48 -0.13 -12.63
N ARG A 60 -9.49 -0.48 -11.81
CA ARG A 60 -9.35 -0.68 -10.36
C ARG A 60 -9.24 -2.16 -10.04
N LEU A 61 -8.31 -2.55 -9.17
CA LEU A 61 -8.12 -3.93 -8.73
C LEU A 61 -9.32 -4.39 -7.90
N VAL A 62 -10.09 -5.36 -8.38
CA VAL A 62 -11.31 -5.85 -7.70
C VAL A 62 -11.16 -7.22 -7.07
N LYS A 63 -10.14 -8.00 -7.47
CA LYS A 63 -9.89 -9.33 -6.92
C LYS A 63 -8.40 -9.68 -6.96
N THR A 64 -7.91 -10.35 -5.92
CA THR A 64 -6.63 -11.08 -5.98
C THR A 64 -6.82 -12.53 -5.56
N GLU A 65 -6.05 -13.43 -6.16
CA GLU A 65 -5.98 -14.82 -5.75
C GLU A 65 -4.52 -15.26 -5.68
N THR A 66 -4.10 -15.80 -4.54
CA THR A 66 -2.77 -16.38 -4.35
C THR A 66 -2.91 -17.89 -4.28
N MET A 67 -2.23 -18.59 -5.17
CA MET A 67 -2.08 -20.04 -5.09
C MET A 67 -0.71 -20.38 -4.52
N ALA A 68 -0.68 -21.42 -3.68
CA ALA A 68 0.53 -22.11 -3.27
C ALA A 68 0.41 -23.57 -3.72
N ASP A 69 1.35 -24.03 -4.54
CA ASP A 69 1.33 -25.30 -5.24
C ASP A 69 0.05 -25.49 -6.08
N THR A 70 -0.90 -26.28 -5.58
CA THR A 70 -2.17 -26.58 -6.26
C THR A 70 -3.40 -26.08 -5.48
N GLN A 71 -3.19 -25.37 -4.38
CA GLN A 71 -4.25 -24.93 -3.49
C GLN A 71 -4.35 -23.40 -3.42
N VAL A 72 -5.59 -22.92 -3.27
CA VAL A 72 -5.88 -21.52 -2.99
C VAL A 72 -5.40 -21.21 -1.58
N GLU A 73 -4.37 -20.36 -1.47
CA GLU A 73 -3.86 -19.90 -0.17
C GLU A 73 -4.65 -18.70 0.33
N SER A 74 -4.90 -17.74 -0.55
CA SER A 74 -5.69 -16.55 -0.24
C SER A 74 -6.52 -16.07 -1.43
N THR A 75 -7.72 -15.56 -1.14
CA THR A 75 -8.57 -14.85 -2.11
C THR A 75 -9.01 -13.53 -1.49
N SER A 76 -9.11 -12.48 -2.31
CA SER A 76 -9.58 -11.17 -1.86
C SER A 76 -10.52 -10.53 -2.87
N SER A 77 -11.44 -9.70 -2.38
CA SER A 77 -12.29 -8.85 -3.21
C SER A 77 -12.40 -7.45 -2.62
N TYR A 78 -12.47 -6.45 -3.49
CA TYR A 78 -12.46 -5.04 -3.11
C TYR A 78 -13.65 -4.30 -3.73
N GLN A 79 -14.22 -3.36 -2.96
CA GLN A 79 -15.32 -2.51 -3.39
C GLN A 79 -14.91 -1.05 -3.28
N TYR A 80 -15.36 -0.25 -4.24
CA TYR A 80 -14.99 1.16 -4.37
C TYR A 80 -16.23 2.03 -4.50
N ASP A 81 -16.13 3.27 -4.02
CA ASP A 81 -17.14 4.29 -4.31
C ASP A 81 -16.93 4.94 -5.69
N SER A 82 -17.80 5.89 -6.02
CA SER A 82 -17.75 6.66 -7.27
C SER A 82 -16.56 7.64 -7.34
N LEU A 83 -15.94 7.96 -6.21
CA LEU A 83 -14.73 8.78 -6.15
C LEU A 83 -13.45 7.93 -6.29
N GLY A 84 -13.56 6.61 -6.43
CA GLY A 84 -12.42 5.71 -6.58
C GLY A 84 -11.80 5.23 -5.26
N ARG A 85 -12.37 5.57 -4.11
CA ARG A 85 -11.86 5.16 -2.79
C ARG A 85 -12.38 3.77 -2.45
N ARG A 86 -11.53 2.92 -1.88
CA ARG A 86 -11.92 1.59 -1.42
C ARG A 86 -12.78 1.71 -0.17
N VAL A 87 -14.02 1.25 -0.24
CA VAL A 87 -14.99 1.31 0.87
C VAL A 87 -15.13 -0.02 1.62
N ALA A 88 -14.76 -1.13 0.98
CA ALA A 88 -14.75 -2.43 1.64
C ALA A 88 -13.73 -3.38 1.02
N LYS A 89 -13.29 -4.34 1.84
CA LYS A 89 -12.60 -5.53 1.39
C LYS A 89 -13.12 -6.77 2.10
N GLN A 90 -13.08 -7.88 1.39
CA GLN A 90 -13.29 -9.21 1.95
C GLN A 90 -12.13 -10.07 1.53
N SER A 91 -11.49 -10.74 2.49
CA SER A 91 -10.35 -11.62 2.26
C SER A 91 -10.60 -12.96 2.92
N GLU A 92 -10.20 -14.03 2.24
CA GLU A 92 -10.17 -15.38 2.78
C GLU A 92 -8.71 -15.87 2.75
N ILE A 93 -8.14 -16.19 3.90
CA ILE A 93 -6.77 -16.68 4.02
C ILE A 93 -6.81 -18.00 4.79
N LYS A 94 -6.37 -19.09 4.16
CA LYS A 94 -6.36 -20.44 4.77
C LYS A 94 -7.73 -20.84 5.39
N GLY A 95 -8.83 -20.46 4.72
CA GLY A 95 -10.20 -20.74 5.15
C GLY A 95 -10.77 -19.80 6.21
N GLN A 96 -10.02 -18.78 6.65
CA GLN A 96 -10.54 -17.73 7.54
C GLN A 96 -10.95 -16.51 6.72
N THR A 97 -12.21 -16.11 6.87
CA THR A 97 -12.76 -14.94 6.18
C THR A 97 -12.72 -13.71 7.09
N ASP A 98 -12.14 -12.63 6.59
CA ASP A 98 -12.17 -11.31 7.21
C ASP A 98 -12.93 -10.33 6.30
N HIS A 99 -13.66 -9.41 6.94
CA HIS A 99 -14.42 -8.36 6.28
C HIS A 99 -14.05 -7.03 6.92
N LYS A 100 -13.58 -6.08 6.11
CA LYS A 100 -13.30 -4.72 6.55
C LYS A 100 -14.06 -3.70 5.73
N ARG A 101 -14.58 -2.67 6.39
CA ARG A 101 -15.12 -1.46 5.78
C ARG A 101 -14.22 -0.28 6.09
N PHE A 102 -14.18 0.68 5.18
CA PHE A 102 -13.34 1.87 5.31
C PHE A 102 -14.19 3.12 5.21
N LEU A 103 -14.00 4.05 6.16
CA LEU A 103 -14.57 5.39 6.12
C LEU A 103 -13.49 6.40 5.79
N TRP A 104 -13.87 7.45 5.06
CA TRP A 104 -12.94 8.41 4.48
C TRP A 104 -13.32 9.85 4.82
N GLN A 105 -12.32 10.67 5.12
CA GLN A 105 -12.41 12.13 5.18
C GLN A 105 -11.70 12.70 3.94
N GLY A 106 -12.45 13.15 2.94
CA GLY A 106 -11.87 13.50 1.63
C GLY A 106 -11.18 12.28 1.00
N LEU A 107 -9.88 12.39 0.73
CA LEU A 107 -9.03 11.30 0.22
C LEU A 107 -8.16 10.63 1.30
N ARG A 108 -8.42 10.91 2.58
CA ARG A 108 -7.69 10.33 3.71
C ARG A 108 -8.55 9.30 4.45
N MET A 109 -8.03 8.08 4.62
CA MET A 109 -8.74 7.01 5.34
C MET A 109 -8.90 7.40 6.80
N LEU A 110 -10.13 7.51 7.27
CA LEU A 110 -10.45 7.93 8.62
C LEU A 110 -10.61 6.73 9.57
N ARG A 111 -11.30 5.68 9.14
CA ARG A 111 -11.63 4.54 10.00
C ARG A 111 -11.58 3.24 9.22
N GLU A 112 -11.17 2.16 9.87
CA GLU A 112 -11.47 0.80 9.46
C GLU A 112 -12.42 0.13 10.46
N GLU A 113 -13.33 -0.68 9.95
CA GLU A 113 -14.35 -1.37 10.74
C GLU A 113 -14.39 -2.86 10.36
N SER A 114 -14.22 -3.71 11.36
CA SER A 114 -14.44 -5.16 11.32
C SER A 114 -15.66 -5.52 12.17
N PRO A 115 -16.23 -6.72 12.07
CA PRO A 115 -17.34 -7.13 12.94
C PRO A 115 -16.96 -7.00 14.43
N GLY A 116 -17.65 -6.13 15.17
CA GLY A 116 -17.43 -5.92 16.61
C GLY A 116 -16.18 -5.11 16.98
N GLN A 117 -15.44 -4.56 16.02
CA GLN A 117 -14.25 -3.73 16.27
C GLN A 117 -14.12 -2.61 15.25
N SER A 118 -13.64 -1.46 15.69
CA SER A 118 -13.26 -0.37 14.79
C SER A 118 -11.99 0.32 15.23
N SER A 119 -11.27 0.90 14.27
CA SER A 119 -10.04 1.63 14.49
C SER A 119 -10.12 2.97 13.76
N LEU A 120 -10.18 4.05 14.54
CA LEU A 120 -10.20 5.42 14.07
C LEU A 120 -8.77 5.97 14.02
N TYR A 121 -8.35 6.50 12.87
CA TYR A 121 -7.04 7.07 12.65
C TYR A 121 -7.06 8.59 12.75
N LEU A 122 -6.18 9.13 13.60
CA LEU A 122 -5.92 10.55 13.74
C LEU A 122 -4.58 10.87 13.09
N TYR A 123 -4.53 11.96 12.33
CA TYR A 123 -3.37 12.35 11.53
C TYR A 123 -2.89 13.74 11.93
N GLU A 124 -1.61 14.01 11.68
CA GLU A 124 -1.10 15.37 11.84
C GLU A 124 -1.78 16.35 10.87
N PRO A 125 -2.05 17.60 11.29
CA PRO A 125 -2.74 18.60 10.47
C PRO A 125 -2.12 18.78 9.08
N GLY A 126 -2.94 18.69 8.04
CA GLY A 126 -2.53 18.87 6.64
C GLY A 126 -1.59 17.79 6.10
N SER A 127 -1.55 16.62 6.74
CA SER A 127 -0.73 15.48 6.29
C SER A 127 -1.47 14.14 6.36
N TYR A 128 -0.80 13.10 5.86
CA TYR A 128 -1.23 11.71 5.92
C TYR A 128 -0.38 10.91 6.92
N ALA A 129 0.48 11.56 7.70
CA ALA A 129 1.23 10.89 8.74
C ALA A 129 0.32 10.63 9.94
N PRO A 130 0.21 9.37 10.39
CA PRO A 130 -0.63 9.04 11.52
C PRO A 130 -0.01 9.56 12.81
N LEU A 131 -0.86 10.07 13.69
CA LEU A 131 -0.51 10.62 14.99
C LEU A 131 -0.97 9.69 16.12
N ALA A 132 -2.24 9.26 16.05
CA ALA A 132 -2.82 8.34 17.02
C ALA A 132 -3.89 7.46 16.38
N ARG A 133 -4.21 6.35 17.04
CA ARG A 133 -5.31 5.46 16.68
C ARG A 133 -6.16 5.19 17.91
N VAL A 134 -7.47 5.21 17.74
CA VAL A 134 -8.44 4.88 18.78
C VAL A 134 -9.20 3.64 18.37
N ASP A 135 -9.06 2.58 19.16
CA ASP A 135 -9.75 1.31 18.97
C ASP A 135 -10.95 1.22 19.89
N GLU A 136 -12.10 0.91 19.28
CA GLU A 136 -13.35 0.62 19.96
C GLU A 136 -13.70 -0.84 19.67
N LYS A 137 -13.96 -1.60 20.72
CA LYS A 137 -14.34 -3.01 20.63
C LYS A 137 -15.63 -3.25 21.39
N GLU A 138 -16.56 -3.95 20.75
CA GLU A 138 -17.86 -4.26 21.35
C GLU A 138 -17.66 -5.08 22.64
N GLY A 139 -18.29 -4.61 23.72
CA GLY A 139 -18.18 -5.22 25.05
C GLY A 139 -17.02 -4.71 25.91
N GLU A 140 -16.09 -3.89 25.39
CA GLU A 140 -15.13 -3.14 26.20
C GLU A 140 -15.75 -1.80 26.64
N VAL A 141 -15.52 -1.40 27.90
CA VAL A 141 -16.11 -0.17 28.49
C VAL A 141 -15.36 1.07 28.03
N GLU A 142 -14.06 0.93 27.78
CA GLU A 142 -13.15 2.02 27.42
C GLU A 142 -12.47 1.74 26.09
N ASN A 143 -12.26 2.81 25.31
CA ASN A 143 -11.51 2.75 24.07
C ASN A 143 -10.02 2.69 24.34
N LYS A 144 -9.29 1.91 23.54
CA LYS A 144 -7.81 1.85 23.61
C LYS A 144 -7.22 2.90 22.69
N VAL A 145 -6.29 3.70 23.21
CA VAL A 145 -5.60 4.74 22.44
C VAL A 145 -4.16 4.32 22.22
N TYR A 146 -3.71 4.43 20.97
CA TYR A 146 -2.35 4.15 20.56
C TYR A 146 -1.72 5.38 19.91
N TYR A 147 -0.41 5.56 20.11
CA TYR A 147 0.35 6.69 19.58
C TYR A 147 1.39 6.20 18.58
N PHE A 148 1.46 6.86 17.42
CA PHE A 148 2.42 6.52 16.37
C PHE A 148 3.71 7.29 16.52
N HIS A 149 4.83 6.59 16.35
CA HIS A 149 6.15 7.18 16.22
C HIS A 149 6.61 6.97 14.78
N THR A 150 6.82 8.08 14.06
CA THR A 150 7.07 8.04 12.61
C THR A 150 8.46 8.53 12.24
N ASP A 151 8.94 8.12 11.06
CA ASP A 151 10.17 8.66 10.46
C ASP A 151 9.96 10.09 9.89
N GLN A 152 11.00 10.64 9.25
CA GLN A 152 10.96 11.99 8.69
C GLN A 152 9.92 12.20 7.57
N ILE A 153 9.45 11.12 6.93
CA ILE A 153 8.40 11.15 5.92
C ILE A 153 7.07 10.62 6.42
N GLY A 154 6.90 10.41 7.73
CA GLY A 154 5.62 9.99 8.32
C GLY A 154 5.34 8.49 8.23
N THR A 155 6.34 7.65 7.93
CA THR A 155 6.21 6.19 7.97
C THR A 155 6.17 5.73 9.43
N PRO A 156 5.15 4.97 9.87
CA PRO A 156 5.11 4.38 11.21
C PRO A 156 6.30 3.45 11.43
N LEU A 157 7.10 3.71 12.46
CA LEU A 157 8.20 2.83 12.90
C LEU A 157 7.79 2.04 14.15
N GLU A 158 7.08 2.70 15.06
CA GLU A 158 6.65 2.16 16.35
C GLU A 158 5.24 2.67 16.70
N MET A 159 4.55 1.91 17.55
CA MET A 159 3.28 2.29 18.14
C MET A 159 3.27 1.92 19.62
N THR A 160 2.85 2.86 20.47
CA THR A 160 2.77 2.66 21.92
C THR A 160 1.34 2.76 22.43
N ASP A 161 1.02 2.06 23.52
CA ASP A 161 -0.23 2.24 24.27
C ASP A 161 -0.24 3.52 25.13
N ALA A 162 -1.28 3.70 25.95
CA ALA A 162 -1.44 4.85 26.82
C ALA A 162 -0.41 4.90 27.97
N GLU A 163 0.12 3.75 28.35
CA GLU A 163 1.15 3.56 29.37
C GLU A 163 2.58 3.73 28.82
N GLY A 164 2.73 3.85 27.49
CA GLY A 164 4.01 4.01 26.80
C GLY A 164 4.72 2.70 26.47
N GLN A 165 4.03 1.56 26.58
CA GLN A 165 4.57 0.27 26.17
C GLN A 165 4.49 0.12 24.65
N ILE A 166 5.55 -0.43 24.05
CA ILE A 166 5.59 -0.68 22.60
C ILE A 166 4.72 -1.89 22.29
N VAL A 167 3.64 -1.68 21.54
CA VAL A 167 2.68 -2.73 21.13
C VAL A 167 2.86 -3.15 19.67
N TRP A 168 3.59 -2.35 18.89
CA TRP A 168 3.94 -2.65 17.50
C TRP A 168 5.24 -1.93 17.11
N GLN A 169 6.13 -2.62 16.38
CA GLN A 169 7.39 -2.04 15.90
C GLN A 169 7.87 -2.78 14.64
N ALA A 170 8.24 -2.02 13.60
CA ALA A 170 8.73 -2.56 12.35
C ALA A 170 10.02 -1.89 11.88
N LYS A 171 10.87 -2.65 11.18
CA LYS A 171 12.02 -2.16 10.42
C LYS A 171 11.74 -2.32 8.93
N TYR A 172 12.06 -1.29 8.16
CA TYR A 172 11.78 -1.23 6.73
C TYR A 172 13.04 -1.22 5.89
N ARG A 173 12.95 -1.84 4.71
CA ARG A 173 13.86 -1.56 3.60
C ARG A 173 13.50 -0.20 3.00
N ALA A 174 14.42 0.36 2.22
CA ALA A 174 14.30 1.71 1.65
C ALA A 174 12.98 1.98 0.92
N TRP A 175 12.36 0.97 0.28
CA TRP A 175 11.12 1.11 -0.49
C TRP A 175 9.88 0.60 0.25
N GLY A 176 9.90 0.59 1.59
CA GLY A 176 8.72 0.34 2.41
C GLY A 176 8.38 -1.14 2.61
N ALA A 177 9.18 -2.07 2.09
CA ALA A 177 9.06 -3.49 2.45
C ALA A 177 9.47 -3.69 3.91
N VAL A 178 8.63 -4.37 4.69
CA VAL A 178 8.96 -4.73 6.07
C VAL A 178 10.12 -5.75 6.03
N GLU A 179 11.27 -5.35 6.56
CA GLU A 179 12.42 -6.24 6.74
C GLU A 179 12.24 -7.12 7.96
N LYS A 180 11.75 -6.54 9.06
CA LYS A 180 11.53 -7.24 10.32
C LYS A 180 10.39 -6.60 11.09
N LEU A 181 9.47 -7.42 11.57
CA LEU A 181 8.47 -7.03 12.55
C LEU A 181 8.99 -7.42 13.93
N VAL A 182 9.36 -6.43 14.74
CA VAL A 182 10.02 -6.64 16.04
C VAL A 182 8.98 -6.89 17.14
N VAL A 183 7.87 -6.15 17.11
CA VAL A 183 6.71 -6.30 18.01
C VAL A 183 5.44 -6.25 17.17
N ASN A 184 4.47 -7.10 17.48
CA ASN A 184 3.19 -7.18 16.77
C ASN A 184 2.07 -7.70 17.68
N GLU A 185 1.84 -7.01 18.79
CA GLU A 185 0.76 -7.32 19.72
C GLU A 185 -0.58 -6.77 19.21
N VAL A 186 -0.52 -5.63 18.51
CA VAL A 186 -1.67 -4.98 17.85
C VAL A 186 -1.42 -4.92 16.35
N GLU A 187 -2.42 -5.32 15.55
CA GLU A 187 -2.34 -5.21 14.09
C GLU A 187 -2.27 -3.74 13.67
N GLN A 188 -1.27 -3.41 12.84
CA GLN A 188 -1.09 -2.10 12.24
C GLN A 188 -0.81 -2.27 10.75
N ASN A 189 -1.63 -1.61 9.91
CA ASN A 189 -1.56 -1.74 8.46
C ASN A 189 -1.12 -0.46 7.72
N LEU A 190 -1.01 0.70 8.36
CA LEU A 190 -0.53 1.90 7.66
C LEU A 190 0.96 1.76 7.31
N ARG A 191 1.36 2.20 6.11
CA ARG A 191 2.73 2.12 5.60
C ARG A 191 3.24 3.54 5.29
N PHE A 192 3.81 3.78 4.10
CA PHE A 192 4.07 5.15 3.68
C PHE A 192 2.77 5.98 3.72
N GLN A 193 2.90 7.30 3.79
CA GLN A 193 1.75 8.20 3.83
C GLN A 193 0.73 7.88 2.73
N GLY A 194 -0.51 7.58 3.11
CA GLY A 194 -1.60 7.19 2.20
C GLY A 194 -1.72 5.69 1.91
N GLN A 195 -0.77 4.87 2.38
CA GLN A 195 -0.73 3.43 2.11
C GLN A 195 -1.32 2.60 3.24
N TYR A 196 -2.08 1.57 2.85
CA TYR A 196 -2.63 0.53 3.73
C TYR A 196 -2.16 -0.85 3.25
N PHE A 197 -1.62 -1.67 4.15
CA PHE A 197 -1.12 -3.00 3.85
C PHE A 197 -2.24 -4.04 3.76
N ASP A 198 -2.33 -4.72 2.62
CA ASP A 198 -3.19 -5.87 2.40
C ASP A 198 -2.36 -7.15 2.50
N VAL A 199 -2.43 -7.80 3.66
CA VAL A 199 -1.69 -9.04 3.97
C VAL A 199 -2.02 -10.16 2.99
N GLU A 200 -3.24 -10.21 2.49
CA GLU A 200 -3.75 -11.23 1.57
C GLU A 200 -3.07 -11.20 0.20
N ALA A 201 -2.66 -10.00 -0.25
CA ALA A 201 -2.02 -9.77 -1.54
C ALA A 201 -0.51 -9.47 -1.39
N GLY A 202 -0.05 -9.05 -0.21
CA GLY A 202 1.30 -8.52 -0.01
C GLY A 202 1.51 -7.15 -0.63
N LEU A 203 0.42 -6.45 -1.00
CA LEU A 203 0.45 -5.15 -1.64
C LEU A 203 0.05 -4.05 -0.68
N HIS A 204 0.48 -2.83 -0.98
CA HIS A 204 0.06 -1.64 -0.28
C HIS A 204 -1.00 -0.93 -1.12
N TYR A 205 -2.24 -0.92 -0.66
CA TYR A 205 -3.29 -0.09 -1.24
C TYR A 205 -2.94 1.38 -1.03
N ASN A 206 -2.82 2.14 -2.12
CA ASN A 206 -2.46 3.55 -2.14
C ASN A 206 -3.51 4.36 -2.90
N THR A 207 -4.68 4.55 -2.28
CA THR A 207 -5.87 5.26 -2.79
C THR A 207 -6.32 4.86 -4.20
N PHE A 208 -5.61 5.27 -5.26
CA PHE A 208 -5.94 4.97 -6.65
C PHE A 208 -5.08 3.87 -7.28
N ARG A 209 -3.97 3.47 -6.64
CA ARG A 209 -3.07 2.43 -7.13
C ARG A 209 -2.71 1.42 -6.04
N TYR A 210 -2.17 0.28 -6.45
CA TYR A 210 -1.57 -0.69 -5.55
C TYR A 210 -0.05 -0.70 -5.74
N TYR A 211 0.68 -0.64 -4.65
CA TYR A 211 2.13 -0.57 -4.61
C TYR A 211 2.70 -1.92 -4.14
N ASP A 212 3.65 -2.46 -4.91
CA ASP A 212 4.41 -3.64 -4.55
C ASP A 212 5.72 -3.19 -3.87
N PRO A 213 5.86 -3.35 -2.54
CA PRO A 213 7.03 -2.90 -1.79
C PRO A 213 8.27 -3.76 -2.06
N GLU A 214 8.13 -4.99 -2.55
CA GLU A 214 9.26 -5.89 -2.81
C GLU A 214 10.13 -5.39 -3.97
N ILE A 215 9.46 -4.85 -4.99
CA ILE A 215 10.11 -4.26 -6.19
C ILE A 215 10.12 -2.74 -6.19
N GLY A 216 9.37 -2.10 -5.30
CA GLY A 216 9.34 -0.66 -5.07
C GLY A 216 8.62 0.12 -6.16
N ARG A 217 7.48 -0.38 -6.65
CA ARG A 217 6.72 0.25 -7.75
C ARG A 217 5.23 -0.07 -7.72
N PHE A 218 4.43 0.69 -8.47
CA PHE A 218 3.01 0.40 -8.64
C PHE A 218 2.79 -0.82 -9.57
N VAL A 219 1.66 -1.51 -9.38
CA VAL A 219 1.25 -2.65 -10.20
C VAL A 219 0.40 -2.25 -11.40
N THR A 220 -0.04 -0.99 -11.46
CA THR A 220 -0.77 -0.37 -12.58
C THR A 220 -0.06 0.89 -13.07
N GLN A 221 -0.33 1.29 -14.31
CA GLN A 221 0.16 2.56 -14.86
C GLN A 221 -0.47 3.76 -14.15
N ASP A 222 0.25 4.87 -14.15
CA ASP A 222 -0.24 6.14 -13.61
C ASP A 222 -1.53 6.59 -14.35
N PRO A 223 -2.67 6.77 -13.66
CA PRO A 223 -3.90 7.24 -14.27
C PRO A 223 -3.78 8.62 -14.93
N ILE A 224 -2.84 9.46 -14.48
CA ILE A 224 -2.58 10.77 -15.11
C ILE A 224 -1.51 10.70 -16.22
N GLY A 225 -1.04 9.49 -16.56
CA GLY A 225 -0.11 9.26 -17.65
C GLY A 225 1.22 9.99 -17.47
N LEU A 226 1.69 10.64 -18.55
CA LEU A 226 3.00 11.29 -18.57
C LEU A 226 3.07 12.57 -17.70
N ASP A 227 1.93 13.10 -17.25
CA ASP A 227 1.89 14.22 -16.31
C ASP A 227 2.43 13.80 -14.93
N GLY A 228 2.34 12.49 -14.59
CA GLY A 228 2.95 11.90 -13.40
C GLY A 228 4.46 11.61 -13.56
N GLY A 229 4.97 11.69 -14.79
CA GLY A 229 6.37 11.45 -15.13
C GLY A 229 6.58 10.39 -16.22
N LEU A 230 7.83 10.21 -16.63
CA LEU A 230 8.20 9.30 -17.72
C LEU A 230 8.12 7.81 -17.35
N ASN A 231 8.06 7.48 -16.07
CA ASN A 231 7.99 6.10 -15.58
C ASN A 231 6.61 5.86 -14.96
N LEU A 232 5.71 5.28 -15.75
CA LEU A 232 4.30 5.11 -15.40
C LEU A 232 4.05 4.23 -14.15
N TYR A 233 5.04 3.49 -13.68
CA TYR A 233 4.93 2.62 -12.49
C TYR A 233 5.69 3.17 -11.28
N GLN A 234 6.35 4.33 -11.41
CA GLN A 234 7.19 4.89 -10.34
C GLN A 234 6.34 5.31 -9.14
N TYR A 235 6.78 4.94 -7.93
CA TYR A 235 6.21 5.48 -6.69
C TYR A 235 6.61 6.93 -6.47
N ALA A 236 7.92 7.19 -6.37
CA ALA A 236 8.45 8.52 -6.17
C ALA A 236 9.90 8.61 -6.67
N PRO A 237 10.47 9.82 -6.86
CA PRO A 237 11.87 10.01 -7.20
C PRO A 237 12.83 9.45 -6.13
N SER A 238 12.46 9.54 -4.85
CA SER A 238 13.21 8.98 -3.73
C SER A 238 12.26 8.64 -2.58
N ALA A 239 12.38 7.42 -2.04
CA ALA A 239 11.59 6.94 -0.92
C ALA A 239 11.97 7.57 0.44
N ILE A 240 13.00 8.41 0.50
CA ILE A 240 13.48 9.02 1.77
C ILE A 240 12.98 10.46 1.93
N GLY A 241 12.61 11.12 0.81
CA GLY A 241 12.19 12.52 0.81
C GLY A 241 10.82 12.77 0.20
N TRP A 242 10.32 11.87 -0.66
CA TRP A 242 9.08 12.08 -1.40
C TRP A 242 7.99 11.12 -0.96
N ILE A 243 6.75 11.59 -1.04
CA ILE A 243 5.55 10.80 -0.74
C ILE A 243 4.54 10.94 -1.88
N ASP A 244 3.72 9.91 -2.12
CA ASP A 244 2.59 9.98 -3.05
C ASP A 244 1.32 9.43 -2.37
N PRO A 245 0.62 10.24 -1.55
CA PRO A 245 -0.50 9.76 -0.74
C PRO A 245 -1.73 9.30 -1.53
N TRP A 246 -1.84 9.74 -2.79
CA TRP A 246 -2.97 9.38 -3.65
C TRP A 246 -2.59 8.30 -4.65
N GLY A 247 -1.30 8.10 -4.90
CA GLY A 247 -0.87 7.27 -6.00
C GLY A 247 -1.12 7.97 -7.35
N TRP A 248 -0.89 9.28 -7.48
CA TRP A 248 -0.99 10.03 -8.75
C TRP A 248 0.17 11.01 -8.94
N THR A 249 0.61 11.66 -7.87
CA THR A 249 1.62 12.72 -7.98
C THR A 249 2.38 12.81 -6.69
N CYS A 250 3.67 12.52 -6.78
CA CYS A 250 4.58 12.67 -5.66
C CYS A 250 4.71 14.15 -5.24
N ILE A 251 4.89 14.37 -3.94
CA ILE A 251 5.18 15.68 -3.36
C ILE A 251 6.46 15.61 -2.49
N PRO A 252 7.20 16.73 -2.36
CA PRO A 252 8.56 16.71 -1.82
C PRO A 252 8.70 16.48 -0.33
N ASN A 253 7.60 16.48 0.46
CA ASN A 253 7.55 16.09 1.88
C ASN A 253 6.15 16.33 2.48
N LYS A 254 6.00 15.96 3.75
CA LYS A 254 4.85 16.19 4.64
C LYS A 254 4.39 17.65 4.71
N VAL A 255 5.32 18.60 4.64
CA VAL A 255 5.03 20.05 4.70
C VAL A 255 4.36 20.55 3.41
N ALA A 256 4.69 19.98 2.25
CA ALA A 256 4.04 20.33 0.98
C ALA A 256 2.58 19.85 0.87
N GLY A 257 2.18 18.84 1.67
CA GLY A 257 0.79 18.36 1.77
C GLY A 257 -0.16 19.42 2.33
N THR A 258 0.35 20.27 3.23
CA THR A 258 -0.42 21.37 3.86
C THR A 258 -0.99 22.36 2.83
N ALA A 259 -0.37 22.49 1.65
CA ALA A 259 -0.78 23.44 0.62
C ALA A 259 -1.93 22.96 -0.29
N ARG A 260 -2.24 21.65 -0.33
CA ARG A 260 -3.28 21.10 -1.22
C ARG A 260 -4.67 21.07 -0.59
N GLU A 261 -4.79 20.70 0.69
CA GLU A 261 -6.10 20.70 1.37
C GLU A 261 -6.64 22.12 1.62
N VAL A 262 -5.76 23.09 1.90
CA VAL A 262 -6.15 24.51 2.11
C VAL A 262 -6.74 25.15 0.84
N ARG A 263 -6.43 24.63 -0.36
CA ARG A 263 -7.01 25.14 -1.62
C ARG A 263 -8.42 24.64 -1.89
N VAL A 264 -8.82 23.50 -1.30
CA VAL A 264 -10.19 22.96 -1.45
C VAL A 264 -11.18 23.71 -0.54
N GLY A 265 -10.71 24.31 0.56
CA GLY A 265 -11.55 25.07 1.50
C GLY A 265 -11.71 26.57 1.20
N LYS A 266 -11.34 27.05 0.01
CA LYS A 266 -11.34 28.49 -0.32
C LYS A 266 -12.16 28.88 -1.56
N ASN A 267 -13.00 27.99 -2.09
CA ASN A 267 -13.97 28.32 -3.14
C ASN A 267 -15.40 28.17 -2.65
#